data_AF-A0A2G6NDS8-F1
#
_entry.id   AF-A0A2G6NDS8-F1
#
_cell.length_a   1.000
_cell.length_b   1.000
_cell.length_c   1.000
_cell.angle_alpha   90.00
_cell.angle_beta   90.00
_cell.angle_gamma   90.00
#
_symmetry.space_group_name_H-M   'P 1'
#
loop_
_entity.id
_entity.type
_entity.pdbx_description
1 polymer ?
#
loop_
_entity_poly.entity_id
_entity_poly.type
_entity_poly.pdbx_seq_one_letter_code
_entity_poly.pdbx_strand_id
1 'polypeptide(L)'
;MIDLFRKTLYTGIGLAVRTQNEIIDLAKDLAEQNKLSETEGKKFIDEVVDKYNETKKRMNEQIEASVKKILSSMQLATQAEVDALKKEIKALKERLPAD
;
A
#
# COMPACT_ATOMS: atom_id res chain seq x y z
N MET A 1 -25.55 12.33 19.59
CA MET A 1 -24.26 12.74 19.01
C MET A 1 -23.13 11.75 19.30
N ILE A 2 -22.87 11.40 20.57
CA ILE A 2 -21.83 10.40 20.93
C ILE A 2 -22.08 9.03 20.26
N ASP A 3 -23.33 8.59 20.16
CA ASP A 3 -23.68 7.32 19.51
C ASP A 3 -23.33 7.28 18.00
N LEU A 4 -23.59 8.39 17.30
CA LEU A 4 -23.26 8.53 15.88
C LEU A 4 -21.73 8.50 15.67
N PHE A 5 -20.98 9.20 16.54
CA PHE A 5 -19.52 9.18 16.52
C PHE A 5 -18.96 7.78 16.76
N ARG A 6 -19.50 7.05 17.75
CA ARG A 6 -19.11 5.65 18.00
C ARG A 6 -19.41 4.76 16.79
N LYS A 7 -20.58 4.88 16.19
CA LYS A 7 -20.95 4.14 14.98
C LYS A 7 -20.01 4.45 13.82
N THR A 8 -19.72 5.72 13.56
CA THR A 8 -18.77 6.11 12.51
C THR A 8 -17.36 5.56 12.77
N LEU A 9 -16.89 5.59 14.02
CA LEU A 9 -15.61 4.97 14.39
C LEU A 9 -15.61 3.45 14.17
N TYR A 10 -16.63 2.75 14.68
CA TYR A 10 -16.73 1.29 14.53
C TYR A 10 -16.87 0.87 13.07
N THR A 11 -17.64 1.62 12.28
CA THR A 11 -17.74 1.42 10.82
C THR A 11 -16.40 1.72 10.15
N GLY A 12 -15.71 2.80 10.51
CA GLY A 12 -14.39 3.14 9.96
C GLY A 12 -13.34 2.06 10.25
N ILE A 13 -13.31 1.55 11.49
CA ILE A 13 -12.43 0.43 11.88
C ILE A 13 -12.84 -0.85 11.15
N GLY A 14 -14.15 -1.14 11.08
CA GLY A 14 -14.67 -2.30 10.38
C GLY A 14 -14.31 -2.30 8.90
N LEU A 15 -14.42 -1.15 8.22
CA LEU A 15 -14.05 -0.98 6.83
C LEU A 15 -12.53 -1.06 6.60
N ALA A 16 -11.71 -0.61 7.56
CA ALA A 16 -10.25 -0.68 7.44
C ALA A 16 -9.70 -2.11 7.48
N VAL A 17 -10.43 -3.04 8.10
CA VAL A 17 -10.00 -4.45 8.24
C VAL A 17 -10.62 -5.36 7.16
N ARG A 18 -11.53 -4.83 6.33
CA ARG A 18 -12.23 -5.60 5.31
C ARG A 18 -11.36 -5.90 4.09
N THR A 19 -11.61 -7.03 3.47
CA THR A 19 -10.95 -7.48 2.25
C THR A 19 -11.63 -6.91 0.99
N GLN A 20 -10.95 -7.01 -0.16
CA GLN A 20 -11.49 -6.56 -1.45
C GLN A 20 -12.87 -7.16 -1.75
N ASN A 21 -13.04 -8.46 -1.53
CA ASN A 21 -14.30 -9.15 -1.81
C ASN A 21 -15.43 -8.61 -0.94
N GLU A 22 -15.17 -8.37 0.34
CA GLU A 22 -16.17 -7.82 1.25
C GLU A 22 -16.55 -6.37 0.93
N ILE A 23 -15.64 -5.59 0.34
CA ILE A 23 -15.94 -4.24 -0.17
C ILE A 23 -16.81 -4.33 -1.43
N ILE A 24 -16.52 -5.28 -2.33
CA ILE A 24 -17.32 -5.52 -3.54
C ILE A 24 -18.73 -5.97 -3.15
N ASP A 25 -18.86 -6.87 -2.19
CA ASP A 25 -20.18 -7.33 -1.73
C ASP A 25 -20.96 -6.21 -1.05
N LEU A 26 -20.30 -5.37 -0.25
CA LEU A 26 -20.93 -4.16 0.29
C LEU A 26 -21.39 -3.20 -0.82
N ALA A 27 -20.61 -3.04 -1.90
CA ALA A 27 -20.99 -2.21 -3.04
C ALA A 27 -22.22 -2.77 -3.78
N LYS A 28 -22.32 -4.10 -3.93
CA LYS A 28 -23.51 -4.75 -4.49
C LYS A 28 -24.73 -4.51 -3.61
N ASP A 29 -24.61 -4.72 -2.30
CA ASP A 29 -25.70 -4.49 -1.35
C ASP A 29 -26.21 -3.04 -1.41
N LEU A 30 -25.29 -2.07 -1.51
CA LEU A 30 -25.63 -0.66 -1.64
C LEU A 30 -26.29 -0.33 -2.99
N ALA A 31 -25.85 -0.95 -4.08
CA ALA A 31 -26.48 -0.78 -5.39
C ALA A 31 -27.93 -1.30 -5.40
N GLU A 32 -28.15 -2.47 -4.80
CA GLU A 32 -29.48 -3.08 -4.67
C GLU A 32 -30.40 -2.25 -3.76
N GLN A 33 -29.91 -1.80 -2.60
CA GLN A 33 -30.68 -0.98 -1.66
C GLN A 33 -31.12 0.36 -2.27
N ASN A 34 -30.27 0.96 -3.10
CA ASN A 34 -30.59 2.20 -3.82
C ASN A 34 -31.37 1.96 -5.11
N LYS A 35 -31.72 0.70 -5.43
CA LYS A 35 -32.46 0.31 -6.64
C LYS A 35 -31.82 0.86 -7.92
N LEU A 36 -30.49 0.85 -7.97
CA LEU A 36 -29.76 1.25 -9.17
C LEU A 36 -30.15 0.33 -10.33
N SER A 37 -30.26 0.88 -11.54
CA SER A 37 -30.43 0.05 -12.73
C SER A 37 -29.22 -0.89 -12.91
N GLU A 38 -29.39 -1.97 -13.67
CA GLU A 38 -28.31 -2.95 -13.91
C GLU A 38 -27.03 -2.29 -14.45
N THR A 39 -27.20 -1.31 -15.35
CA THR A 39 -26.10 -0.52 -15.92
C THR A 39 -25.42 0.37 -14.88
N GLU A 40 -26.19 1.04 -14.02
CA GLU A 40 -25.67 1.93 -12.98
C GLU A 40 -25.00 1.15 -11.84
N GLY A 41 -25.59 0.03 -11.42
CA GLY A 41 -25.04 -0.83 -10.38
C GLY A 41 -23.71 -1.45 -10.80
N LYS A 42 -23.62 -1.92 -12.06
CA LYS A 42 -22.36 -2.44 -12.60
C LYS A 42 -21.27 -1.36 -12.63
N LYS A 43 -21.61 -0.17 -13.13
CA LYS A 43 -20.69 0.97 -13.17
C LYS A 43 -20.21 1.37 -11.77
N PHE A 44 -21.11 1.38 -10.79
CA PHE A 44 -20.79 1.69 -9.40
C PHE A 44 -19.80 0.67 -8.81
N ILE A 45 -20.02 -0.63 -9.04
CA ILE A 45 -19.12 -1.68 -8.56
C ILE A 45 -17.74 -1.54 -9.21
N ASP A 46 -17.69 -1.31 -10.52
CA ASP A 46 -16.44 -1.11 -11.26
C ASP A 46 -15.65 0.10 -10.69
N GLU A 47 -16.33 1.23 -10.43
CA GLU A 47 -15.72 2.41 -9.80
C GLU A 47 -15.16 2.11 -8.39
N VAL A 48 -15.87 1.32 -7.57
CA VAL A 48 -15.40 0.92 -6.24
C VAL A 48 -14.15 0.04 -6.34
N VAL A 49 -14.13 -0.91 -7.28
CA VAL A 49 -12.97 -1.80 -7.51
C VAL A 49 -11.76 -1.01 -7.96
N ASP A 50 -11.93 -0.09 -8.91
CA ASP A 50 -10.84 0.76 -9.38
C ASP A 50 -10.29 1.63 -8.26
N LYS A 51 -11.17 2.22 -7.44
CA LYS A 51 -10.75 3.07 -6.33
C LYS A 51 -10.02 2.28 -5.24
N TYR A 52 -10.46 1.06 -4.99
CA TYR A 52 -9.78 0.14 -4.08
C TYR A 52 -8.36 -0.17 -4.58
N ASN A 53 -8.22 -0.53 -5.85
CA ASN A 53 -6.91 -0.85 -6.45
C ASN A 53 -5.95 0.34 -6.42
N GLU A 54 -6.43 1.55 -6.76
CA GLU A 54 -5.66 2.80 -6.68
C GLU A 54 -5.19 3.08 -5.24
N THR A 55 -6.08 2.89 -4.27
CA THR A 55 -5.77 3.13 -2.85
C THR A 55 -4.77 2.11 -2.31
N LYS A 56 -4.94 0.83 -2.66
CA LYS A 56 -3.99 -0.24 -2.31
C LYS A 56 -2.59 0.04 -2.88
N LYS A 57 -2.50 0.51 -4.13
CA LYS A 57 -1.22 0.89 -4.75
C LYS A 57 -0.52 2.01 -3.97
N ARG A 58 -1.23 3.10 -3.69
CA ARG A 58 -0.69 4.23 -2.90
C ARG A 58 -0.26 3.80 -1.49
N MET A 59 -1.03 2.91 -0.86
CA MET A 59 -0.69 2.36 0.45
C MET A 59 0.62 1.56 0.39
N ASN A 60 0.80 0.70 -0.62
CA ASN A 60 2.04 -0.04 -0.82
C ASN A 60 3.23 0.90 -1.02
N GLU A 61 3.10 1.94 -1.86
CA GLU A 61 4.15 2.95 -2.07
C GLU A 61 4.53 3.67 -0.76
N GLN A 62 3.55 4.00 0.07
CA GLN A 62 3.79 4.63 1.39
C GLN A 62 4.47 3.69 2.37
N ILE A 63 4.10 2.40 2.37
CA ILE A 63 4.74 1.38 3.20
C ILE A 63 6.18 1.18 2.77
N GLU A 64 6.44 1.03 1.46
CA GLU A 64 7.81 0.89 0.92
C GLU A 64 8.67 2.11 1.28
N ALA A 65 8.15 3.33 1.13
CA ALA A 65 8.85 4.55 1.49
C ALA A 65 9.16 4.60 3.00
N SER A 66 8.20 4.19 3.84
CA SER A 66 8.36 4.17 5.30
C SER A 66 9.40 3.15 5.74
N VAL A 67 9.35 1.93 5.19
CA VAL A 67 10.35 0.88 5.46
C VAL A 67 11.73 1.34 5.00
N LYS A 68 11.85 1.91 3.79
CA LYS A 68 13.12 2.46 3.29
C LYS A 68 13.66 3.54 4.22
N LYS A 69 12.82 4.45 4.70
CA LYS A 69 13.20 5.51 5.64
C LYS A 69 13.71 4.93 6.97
N ILE A 70 13.04 3.91 7.51
CA ILE A 70 13.47 3.23 8.74
C ILE A 70 14.83 2.58 8.53
N LEU A 71 15.01 1.81 7.46
CA LEU A 71 16.28 1.15 7.16
C LEU A 71 17.43 2.15 7.00
N SER A 72 17.20 3.27 6.30
CA SER A 72 18.19 4.35 6.19
C SER A 72 18.48 5.02 7.54
N SER A 73 17.49 5.21 8.39
CA SER A 73 17.68 5.80 9.73
C SER A 73 18.46 4.89 10.68
N MET A 74 18.42 3.58 10.47
CA MET A 74 19.19 2.59 11.23
C MET A 74 20.64 2.46 10.76
N GLN A 75 21.09 3.31 9.82
CA GLN A 75 22.43 3.25 9.20
C GLN A 75 22.75 1.88 8.57
N LEU A 76 21.71 1.15 8.14
CA LEU A 76 21.88 -0.14 7.46
C LEU A 76 22.24 0.12 6.00
N ALA A 77 23.44 -0.31 5.60
CA ALA A 77 23.86 -0.25 4.21
C ALA A 77 23.04 -1.20 3.34
N THR A 78 22.58 -0.71 2.20
CA THR A 78 21.90 -1.53 1.20
C THR A 78 22.89 -2.47 0.51
N GLN A 79 22.39 -3.59 -0.03
CA GLN A 79 23.22 -4.54 -0.78
C GLN A 79 23.97 -3.85 -1.93
N ALA A 80 23.32 -2.90 -2.61
CA ALA A 80 23.92 -2.14 -3.71
C ALA A 80 25.10 -1.28 -3.25
N GLU A 81 24.98 -0.59 -2.11
CA GLU A 81 26.07 0.19 -1.51
C GLU A 81 27.24 -0.70 -1.09
N VAL A 82 26.95 -1.86 -0.49
CA VAL A 82 27.97 -2.85 -0.12
C VAL A 82 28.72 -3.37 -1.35
N ASP A 83 28.01 -3.67 -2.44
CA ASP A 83 28.63 -4.19 -3.65
C ASP A 83 29.40 -3.11 -4.43
N ALA A 84 28.96 -1.85 -4.38
CA ALA A 84 29.74 -0.71 -4.87
C ALA A 84 31.06 -0.57 -4.11
N LEU A 85 31.01 -0.62 -2.77
CA LEU A 85 32.21 -0.59 -1.92
C LEU A 85 33.14 -1.77 -2.21
N LYS A 86 32.63 -2.99 -2.40
CA LYS A 86 33.46 -4.15 -2.78
C LYS A 86 34.19 -3.94 -4.11
N LYS A 87 33.52 -3.34 -5.11
CA LYS A 87 34.14 -3.03 -6.41
C LYS A 87 35.24 -1.99 -6.27
N GLU A 88 35.00 -0.92 -5.50
CA GLU A 88 36.03 0.09 -5.22
C GLU A 88 37.22 -0.52 -4.47
N ILE A 89 36.97 -1.34 -3.44
CA ILE A 89 38.02 -2.05 -2.70
C ILE A 89 38.84 -2.95 -3.65
N LYS A 90 38.18 -3.66 -4.57
CA LYS A 90 38.87 -4.50 -5.55
C LYS A 90 39.76 -3.66 -6.48
N ALA A 91 39.23 -2.57 -7.02
CA ALA A 91 39.98 -1.66 -7.91
C ALA A 91 41.17 -0.99 -7.19
N LEU A 92 41.02 -0.65 -5.90
CA LEU A 92 42.10 -0.13 -5.08
C LEU A 92 43.18 -1.19 -4.81
N LYS A 93 42.77 -2.43 -4.51
CA LYS A 93 43.71 -3.56 -4.33
C LYS A 93 44.51 -3.86 -5.60
N GLU A 94 43.90 -3.73 -6.78
CA GLU A 94 44.59 -3.90 -8.07
C GLU A 94 45.58 -2.77 -8.37
N ARG A 95 45.44 -1.60 -7.74
CA ARG A 95 46.32 -0.43 -7.92
C ARG A 95 47.44 -0.33 -6.88
N LEU A 96 47.35 -1.08 -5.78
CA LEU A 96 48.44 -1.19 -4.82
C LEU A 96 49.51 -2.12 -5.41
N PRO A 97 50.80 -1.72 -5.39
CA PRO A 97 51.86 -2.65 -5.74
C PRO A 97 51.81 -3.84 -4.79
N ALA A 98 51.88 -5.05 -5.34
CA ALA A 98 52.08 -6.25 -4.55
C ALA A 98 53.47 -6.13 -3.91
N ASP A 99 53.52 -6.00 -2.59
CA ASP A 99 54.73 -6.33 -1.83
C ASP A 99 55.02 -7.84 -1.95
#